data_AF-C4J0I3-F1
#
_entry.id   AF-C4J0I3-F1
#
_cell.length_a   1.000
_cell.length_b   1.000
_cell.length_c   1.000
_cell.angle_alpha   90.00
_cell.angle_beta   90.00
_cell.angle_gamma   90.00
#
_symmetry.space_group_name_H-M   'P 1'
#
loop_
_entity.id
_entity.type
_entity.pdbx_description
1 polymer ?
#
loop_
_entity_poly.entity_id
_entity_poly.type
_entity_poly.pdbx_seq_one_letter_code
_entity_poly.pdbx_strand_id
1 'polypeptide(L)'
;MMIIIKTYLQSITVRVEEWRLKQRDTEEWMRHRQLPCELRERVRRFIQYKWLATRGVNEESILHALPADLRRDIKRHLCLGLVRRVPFFSQMDDQLLDAICERLVSSLCTKGTYIVREGDPVTEMLFIIRGKLESSTTNGGRTGFFNSITLKPGDFCGEELLGWALVPRPTTNLPSSTRTVKALIEVEAFALQAEDLKFVASQFRRLHSKKLQHTFRYYSHHWRTWASCFIQAAWRRYKRRKMAKDLSMRESFNSVRLDEVDNEDDDSPPKNSLALKFIARTRKVPQNMKELPKITKPDEPDFSAEPED
;
A
#
# COMPACT_ATOMS: atom_id res chain seq x y z
N MET A 1 31.74 -21.39 -47.53
CA MET A 1 31.63 -21.95 -46.16
C MET A 1 32.29 -21.06 -45.09
N MET A 2 33.56 -20.65 -45.21
CA MET A 2 34.23 -19.77 -44.23
C MET A 2 33.56 -18.41 -43.98
N ILE A 3 33.00 -17.76 -45.02
CA ILE A 3 32.32 -16.45 -44.87
C ILE A 3 31.02 -16.58 -44.07
N ILE A 4 30.28 -17.68 -44.27
CA ILE A 4 29.02 -17.97 -43.55
C ILE A 4 29.33 -18.31 -42.08
N ILE A 5 30.39 -19.08 -41.81
CA ILE A 5 30.83 -19.38 -40.44
C ILE A 5 31.35 -18.10 -39.75
N LYS A 6 32.11 -17.26 -40.45
CA LYS A 6 32.63 -15.99 -39.91
C LYS A 6 31.50 -15.00 -39.59
N THR A 7 30.53 -14.84 -40.48
CA THR A 7 29.37 -13.96 -40.28
C THR A 7 28.44 -14.48 -39.19
N TYR A 8 28.24 -15.80 -39.12
CA TYR A 8 27.49 -16.45 -38.03
C TYR A 8 28.18 -16.24 -36.67
N LEU A 9 29.49 -16.50 -36.59
CA LEU A 9 30.28 -16.25 -35.38
C LEU A 9 30.26 -14.77 -34.99
N GLN A 10 30.43 -13.86 -35.95
CA GLN A 10 30.31 -12.42 -35.72
C GLN A 10 28.94 -12.06 -35.15
N SER A 11 27.85 -12.56 -35.73
CA SER A 11 26.48 -12.31 -35.25
C SER A 11 26.23 -12.79 -33.82
N ILE A 12 26.80 -13.94 -33.42
CA ILE A 12 26.73 -14.46 -32.05
C ILE A 12 27.57 -13.60 -31.10
N THR A 13 28.72 -13.12 -31.55
CA THR A 13 29.60 -12.29 -30.71
C THR A 13 29.08 -10.88 -30.47
N VAL A 14 28.22 -10.33 -31.35
CA VAL A 14 27.72 -8.94 -31.21
C VAL A 14 27.08 -8.72 -29.84
N ARG A 15 26.13 -9.56 -29.44
CA ARG A 15 25.42 -9.40 -28.15
C ARG A 15 26.33 -9.62 -26.95
N VAL A 16 27.28 -10.53 -27.06
CA VAL A 16 28.26 -10.79 -25.99
C VAL A 16 29.17 -9.58 -25.82
N GLU A 17 29.58 -8.96 -26.93
CA GLU A 17 30.45 -7.80 -26.91
C GLU A 17 29.71 -6.54 -26.45
N GLU A 18 28.45 -6.34 -26.86
CA GLU A 18 27.57 -5.29 -26.33
C GLU A 18 27.44 -5.39 -24.81
N TRP A 19 27.23 -6.60 -24.27
CA TRP A 19 27.19 -6.83 -22.83
C TRP A 19 28.50 -6.46 -22.15
N ARG A 20 29.64 -6.89 -22.72
CA ARG A 20 30.98 -6.62 -22.18
C ARG A 20 31.32 -5.13 -22.19
N LEU A 21 30.99 -4.44 -23.27
CA LEU A 21 31.17 -2.99 -23.37
C LEU A 21 30.33 -2.28 -22.30
N LYS A 22 29.04 -2.60 -22.21
CA LYS A 22 28.15 -2.02 -21.20
C LYS A 22 28.62 -2.26 -19.77
N GLN A 23 29.13 -3.45 -19.47
CA GLN A 23 29.72 -3.74 -18.16
C GLN A 23 30.98 -2.90 -17.89
N ARG A 24 31.89 -2.77 -18.85
CA ARG A 24 33.09 -1.94 -18.71
C ARG A 24 32.74 -0.48 -18.46
N ASP A 25 31.87 0.09 -19.29
CA ASP A 25 31.48 1.50 -19.20
C ASP A 25 30.80 1.80 -17.85
N THR A 26 29.92 0.90 -17.40
CA THR A 26 29.28 1.03 -16.09
C THR A 26 30.32 0.96 -14.97
N GLU A 27 31.25 0.01 -15.03
CA GLU A 27 32.25 -0.19 -13.98
C GLU A 27 33.22 1.00 -13.91
N GLU A 28 33.66 1.52 -15.05
CA GLU A 28 34.49 2.71 -15.13
C GLU A 28 33.75 3.93 -14.56
N TRP A 29 32.49 4.12 -14.93
CA TRP A 29 31.64 5.18 -14.38
C TRP A 29 31.49 5.07 -12.86
N MET A 30 31.26 3.86 -12.32
CA MET A 30 31.14 3.63 -10.87
C MET A 30 32.44 3.91 -10.12
N ARG A 31 33.60 3.55 -10.70
CA ARG A 31 34.92 3.83 -10.12
C ARG A 31 35.20 5.32 -10.12
N HIS A 32 34.94 6.00 -11.23
CA HIS A 32 35.14 7.45 -11.36
C HIS A 32 34.28 8.23 -10.36
N ARG A 33 33.06 7.77 -10.09
CA ARG A 33 32.15 8.35 -9.08
C ARG A 33 32.42 7.88 -7.64
N GLN A 34 33.44 7.03 -7.43
CA GLN A 34 33.85 6.53 -6.12
C GLN A 34 32.70 5.90 -5.30
N LEU A 35 31.80 5.18 -5.97
CA LEU A 35 30.65 4.58 -5.27
C LEU A 35 31.10 3.59 -4.18
N PRO A 36 30.41 3.45 -3.05
CA PRO A 36 30.72 2.41 -2.06
C PRO A 36 30.58 1.00 -2.64
N CYS A 37 31.34 0.03 -2.13
CA CYS A 37 31.33 -1.35 -2.62
C CYS A 37 29.93 -1.97 -2.64
N GLU A 38 29.16 -1.78 -1.57
CA GLU A 38 27.78 -2.28 -1.47
C GLU A 38 26.87 -1.71 -2.57
N LEU A 39 27.04 -0.44 -2.91
CA LEU A 39 26.27 0.20 -3.97
C LEU A 39 26.68 -0.33 -5.35
N ARG A 40 27.98 -0.53 -5.59
CA ARG A 40 28.47 -1.14 -6.84
C ARG A 40 27.91 -2.54 -7.04
N GLU A 41 27.88 -3.35 -5.99
CA GLU A 41 27.31 -4.70 -6.05
C GLU A 41 25.81 -4.68 -6.38
N ARG A 42 25.05 -3.75 -5.79
CA ARG A 42 23.63 -3.56 -6.12
C ARG A 42 23.43 -3.15 -7.58
N VAL A 43 24.25 -2.23 -8.09
CA VAL A 43 24.22 -1.80 -9.49
C VAL A 43 24.55 -2.96 -10.43
N ARG A 44 25.62 -3.73 -10.15
CA ARG A 44 25.99 -4.92 -10.94
C ARG A 44 24.87 -5.95 -10.99
N ARG A 45 24.24 -6.25 -9.83
CA ARG A 45 23.10 -7.17 -9.75
C ARG A 45 21.93 -6.70 -10.60
N PHE A 46 21.60 -5.41 -10.52
CA PHE A 46 20.53 -4.81 -11.32
C PHE A 46 20.80 -4.91 -12.82
N ILE A 47 22.01 -4.55 -13.27
CA ILE A 47 22.36 -4.58 -14.69
C ILE A 47 22.39 -6.00 -15.22
N GLN A 48 22.92 -6.96 -14.45
CA GLN A 48 22.88 -8.38 -14.78
C GLN A 48 21.45 -8.90 -14.90
N TYR A 49 20.59 -8.58 -13.93
CA TYR A 49 19.19 -8.98 -13.98
C TYR A 49 18.46 -8.36 -15.18
N LYS A 50 18.61 -7.05 -15.40
CA LYS A 50 18.04 -6.35 -16.55
C LYS A 50 18.48 -6.99 -17.86
N TRP A 51 19.76 -7.36 -17.99
CA TRP A 51 20.26 -8.05 -19.19
C TRP A 51 19.66 -9.45 -19.36
N LEU A 52 19.53 -10.23 -18.28
CA LEU A 52 18.92 -11.56 -18.35
C LEU A 52 17.43 -11.49 -18.72
N ALA A 53 16.71 -10.53 -18.15
CA ALA A 53 15.28 -10.34 -18.40
C ALA A 53 14.99 -9.84 -19.82
N THR A 54 15.78 -8.87 -20.32
CA THR A 54 15.53 -8.20 -21.60
C THR A 54 16.39 -8.72 -22.76
N ARG A 55 17.44 -9.50 -22.47
CA ARG A 55 18.50 -9.89 -23.43
C ARG A 55 19.12 -8.72 -24.18
N GLY A 56 19.21 -7.56 -23.52
CA GLY A 56 19.73 -6.32 -24.10
C GLY A 56 18.73 -5.57 -25.00
N VAL A 57 17.52 -6.09 -25.16
CA VAL A 57 16.48 -5.47 -25.98
C VAL A 57 15.85 -4.30 -25.23
N ASN A 58 15.85 -3.13 -25.86
CA ASN A 58 15.09 -1.99 -25.37
C ASN A 58 13.66 -2.05 -25.95
N GLU A 59 12.71 -2.51 -25.14
CA GLU A 59 11.30 -2.68 -25.53
C GLU A 59 10.67 -1.38 -26.04
N GLU A 60 10.94 -0.25 -25.40
CA GLU A 60 10.42 1.06 -25.84
C GLU A 60 10.92 1.41 -27.25
N SER A 61 12.20 1.16 -27.54
CA SER A 61 12.77 1.44 -28.87
C SER A 61 12.12 0.61 -29.98
N ILE A 62 11.77 -0.66 -29.69
CA ILE A 62 11.04 -1.51 -30.63
C ILE A 62 9.64 -0.95 -30.85
N LEU A 63 8.93 -0.62 -29.77
CA LEU A 63 7.58 -0.07 -29.84
C LEU A 63 7.55 1.27 -30.58
N HIS A 64 8.57 2.12 -30.42
CA HIS A 64 8.68 3.41 -31.11
C HIS A 64 8.99 3.27 -32.61
N ALA A 65 9.60 2.17 -33.05
CA ALA A 65 9.83 1.89 -34.46
C ALA A 65 8.56 1.41 -35.20
N LEU A 66 7.51 1.03 -34.46
CA LEU A 66 6.24 0.58 -35.01
C LEU A 66 5.27 1.74 -35.22
N PRO A 67 4.38 1.65 -36.23
CA PRO A 67 3.19 2.48 -36.36
C PRO A 67 2.35 2.53 -35.05
N ALA A 68 1.68 3.66 -34.84
CA ALA A 68 1.00 3.95 -33.57
C ALA A 68 -0.16 2.99 -33.25
N ASP A 69 -0.85 2.51 -34.28
CA ASP A 69 -1.90 1.47 -34.20
C ASP A 69 -1.33 0.14 -33.68
N LEU A 70 -0.27 -0.38 -34.30
CA LEU A 70 0.38 -1.62 -33.87
C LEU A 70 0.94 -1.50 -32.45
N ARG A 71 1.54 -0.35 -32.12
CA ARG A 71 2.04 -0.09 -30.77
C ARG A 71 0.93 -0.17 -29.73
N ARG A 72 -0.25 0.40 -30.02
CA ARG A 72 -1.42 0.36 -29.12
C ARG A 72 -1.93 -1.06 -28.93
N ASP A 73 -2.06 -1.83 -30.01
CA ASP A 73 -2.54 -3.21 -29.95
C ASP A 73 -1.61 -4.10 -29.12
N ILE A 74 -0.29 -3.95 -29.29
CA ILE A 74 0.71 -4.67 -28.50
C ILE A 74 0.62 -4.28 -27.02
N LYS A 75 0.60 -2.97 -26.70
CA LYS A 75 0.48 -2.51 -25.31
C LYS A 75 -0.82 -3.00 -24.65
N ARG A 76 -1.95 -2.93 -25.36
CA ARG A 76 -3.24 -3.46 -24.89
C ARG A 76 -3.13 -4.96 -24.62
N HIS A 77 -2.56 -5.74 -25.53
CA HIS A 77 -2.39 -7.19 -25.35
C HIS A 77 -1.56 -7.52 -24.10
N LEU A 78 -0.46 -6.81 -23.87
CA LEU A 78 0.44 -7.06 -22.73
C LEU A 78 -0.17 -6.63 -21.39
N CYS A 79 -0.90 -5.51 -21.36
CA CYS A 79 -1.28 -4.86 -20.11
C CYS A 79 -2.74 -5.08 -19.70
N LEU A 80 -3.68 -5.23 -20.65
CA LEU A 80 -5.12 -5.19 -20.36
C LEU A 80 -5.54 -6.25 -19.33
N GLY A 81 -4.99 -7.47 -19.45
CA GLY A 81 -5.27 -8.56 -18.51
C GLY A 81 -4.77 -8.29 -17.09
N LEU A 82 -3.72 -7.49 -16.93
CA LEU A 82 -3.18 -7.09 -15.62
C LEU A 82 -3.98 -5.92 -15.03
N VAL A 83 -4.27 -4.91 -15.84
CA VAL A 83 -5.06 -3.74 -15.42
C VAL A 83 -6.46 -4.19 -14.98
N ARG A 84 -7.15 -5.05 -15.75
CA ARG A 84 -8.48 -5.57 -15.38
C ARG A 84 -8.51 -6.42 -14.10
N ARG A 85 -7.37 -6.99 -13.66
CA ARG A 85 -7.33 -7.73 -12.39
C ARG A 85 -7.51 -6.81 -11.19
N VAL A 86 -7.09 -5.56 -11.32
CA VAL A 86 -7.34 -4.55 -10.30
C VAL A 86 -8.83 -4.22 -10.33
N PRO A 87 -9.59 -4.55 -9.28
CA PRO A 87 -11.05 -4.47 -9.35
C PRO A 87 -11.60 -3.05 -9.49
N PHE A 88 -10.76 -2.04 -9.22
CA PHE A 88 -11.06 -0.65 -9.51
C PHE A 88 -11.10 -0.38 -11.03
N PHE A 89 -10.11 -0.85 -11.78
CA PHE A 89 -10.04 -0.67 -13.24
C PHE A 89 -11.04 -1.56 -13.99
N SER A 90 -11.47 -2.69 -13.43
CA SER A 90 -12.45 -3.57 -14.09
C SER A 90 -13.84 -2.95 -14.29
N GLN A 91 -14.15 -1.87 -13.58
CA GLN A 91 -15.41 -1.14 -13.72
C GLN A 91 -15.35 0.01 -14.73
N MET A 92 -14.18 0.24 -15.33
CA MET A 92 -13.96 1.28 -16.33
C MET A 92 -14.33 0.80 -17.72
N ASP A 93 -14.65 1.76 -18.59
CA ASP A 93 -14.87 1.52 -20.00
C ASP A 93 -13.56 1.22 -20.74
N ASP A 94 -13.69 0.52 -21.87
CA ASP A 94 -12.52 0.02 -22.61
C ASP A 94 -11.62 1.15 -23.13
N GLN A 95 -12.19 2.31 -23.47
CA GLN A 95 -11.43 3.49 -23.91
C GLN A 95 -10.49 4.02 -22.81
N LEU A 96 -10.95 4.01 -21.56
CA LEU A 96 -10.15 4.42 -20.41
C LEU A 96 -9.07 3.37 -20.09
N LEU A 97 -9.43 2.08 -20.18
CA LEU A 97 -8.45 1.00 -20.05
C LEU A 97 -7.36 1.07 -21.13
N ASP A 98 -7.72 1.43 -22.35
CA ASP A 98 -6.78 1.67 -23.45
C ASP A 98 -5.83 2.82 -23.17
N ALA A 99 -6.36 3.95 -22.70
CA ALA A 99 -5.57 5.12 -22.35
C ALA A 99 -4.56 4.83 -21.23
N ILE A 100 -4.91 3.96 -20.28
CA ILE A 100 -4.01 3.48 -19.21
C ILE A 100 -2.97 2.52 -19.80
N CYS A 101 -3.37 1.54 -20.60
CA CYS A 101 -2.45 0.57 -21.20
C CYS A 101 -1.40 1.25 -22.08
N GLU A 102 -1.75 2.32 -22.79
CA GLU A 102 -0.81 3.08 -23.61
C GLU A 102 0.28 3.79 -22.78
N ARG A 103 0.00 4.11 -21.51
CA ARG A 103 0.90 4.83 -20.59
C ARG A 103 1.70 3.95 -19.64
N LEU A 104 1.40 2.65 -19.57
CA LEU A 104 2.18 1.73 -18.77
C LEU A 104 3.60 1.57 -19.34
N VAL A 105 4.56 1.52 -18.42
CA VAL A 105 6.00 1.36 -18.70
C VAL A 105 6.54 0.16 -17.94
N SER A 106 7.42 -0.63 -18.57
CA SER A 106 8.05 -1.78 -17.94
C SER A 106 8.99 -1.35 -16.80
N SER A 107 8.83 -1.97 -15.63
CA SER A 107 9.62 -1.69 -14.43
C SER A 107 10.24 -2.98 -13.88
N LEU A 108 11.53 -2.92 -13.57
CA LEU A 108 12.31 -4.04 -13.05
C LEU A 108 12.90 -3.65 -11.70
N CYS A 109 12.74 -4.53 -10.71
CA CYS A 109 13.29 -4.35 -9.38
C CYS A 109 14.11 -5.58 -8.99
N THR A 110 15.30 -5.37 -8.39
CA THR A 110 16.07 -6.47 -7.81
C THR A 110 15.75 -6.68 -6.34
N LYS A 111 16.01 -7.89 -5.85
CA LYS A 111 15.87 -8.24 -4.44
C LYS A 111 16.52 -7.21 -3.51
N GLY A 112 15.77 -6.82 -2.49
CA GLY A 112 16.18 -5.86 -1.45
C GLY A 112 15.94 -4.40 -1.82
N THR A 113 15.50 -4.10 -3.05
CA THR A 113 15.17 -2.74 -3.48
C THR A 113 13.93 -2.26 -2.75
N TYR A 114 14.02 -1.07 -2.17
CA TYR A 114 12.86 -0.34 -1.64
C TYR A 114 12.25 0.43 -2.81
N ILE A 115 11.00 0.14 -3.09
CA ILE A 115 10.23 0.80 -4.14
C ILE A 115 9.70 2.14 -3.61
N VAL A 116 9.13 2.12 -2.41
CA VAL A 116 8.67 3.30 -1.69
C VAL A 116 8.78 3.03 -0.19
N ARG A 117 9.05 4.06 0.61
CA ARG A 117 9.00 3.96 2.07
C ARG A 117 7.76 4.67 2.60
N GLU A 118 7.29 4.23 3.76
CA GLU A 118 6.22 4.92 4.48
C GLU A 118 6.62 6.39 4.70
N GLY A 119 5.76 7.32 4.25
CA GLY A 119 5.99 8.77 4.25
C GLY A 119 6.51 9.36 2.94
N ASP A 120 7.18 8.58 2.09
CA ASP A 120 7.72 9.07 0.82
C ASP A 120 6.59 9.45 -0.16
N PRO A 121 6.78 10.44 -1.05
CA PRO A 121 5.78 10.76 -2.08
C PRO A 121 5.62 9.59 -3.05
N VAL A 122 4.37 9.19 -3.31
CA VAL A 122 4.06 8.13 -4.27
C VAL A 122 4.09 8.71 -5.68
N THR A 123 5.06 8.30 -6.49
CA THR A 123 5.25 8.80 -7.86
C THR A 123 4.65 7.90 -8.93
N GLU A 124 4.41 6.63 -8.62
CA GLU A 124 3.91 5.64 -9.57
C GLU A 124 3.09 4.53 -8.88
N MET A 125 2.15 3.95 -9.64
CA MET A 125 1.48 2.70 -9.29
C MET A 125 2.19 1.55 -9.98
N LEU A 126 2.46 0.45 -9.27
CA LEU A 126 3.11 -0.73 -9.83
C LEU A 126 2.17 -1.92 -9.86
N PHE A 127 2.07 -2.57 -11.02
CA PHE A 127 1.30 -3.77 -11.29
C PHE A 127 2.25 -4.96 -11.42
N ILE A 128 2.17 -5.91 -10.50
CA ILE A 128 3.15 -7.00 -10.40
C ILE A 128 2.83 -8.09 -11.43
N ILE A 129 3.77 -8.36 -12.33
CA ILE A 129 3.67 -9.43 -13.33
C ILE A 129 4.36 -10.69 -12.81
N ARG A 130 5.56 -10.52 -12.25
CA ARG A 130 6.37 -11.59 -11.67
C ARG A 130 7.11 -11.07 -10.46
N GLY A 131 7.44 -11.97 -9.54
CA GLY A 131 8.18 -11.64 -8.32
C GLY A 131 7.29 -11.58 -7.07
N LYS A 132 7.87 -11.06 -5.99
CA LYS A 132 7.18 -10.87 -4.70
C LYS A 132 7.67 -9.59 -4.03
N LEU A 133 6.73 -8.78 -3.56
CA LEU A 133 7.02 -7.61 -2.75
C LEU A 133 6.50 -7.82 -1.33
N GLU A 134 7.17 -7.24 -0.36
CA GLU A 134 6.67 -7.04 0.99
C GLU A 134 6.11 -5.62 1.09
N SER A 135 4.91 -5.47 1.62
CA SER A 135 4.30 -4.18 1.96
C SER A 135 4.06 -4.13 3.47
N SER A 136 4.77 -3.25 4.16
CA SER A 136 4.73 -3.14 5.62
C SER A 136 4.38 -1.73 6.07
N THR A 137 3.71 -1.57 7.20
CA THR A 137 3.40 -0.26 7.79
C THR A 137 3.55 -0.31 9.30
N THR A 138 4.03 0.80 9.84
CA THR A 138 4.12 1.06 11.27
C THR A 138 3.01 2.01 11.76
N ASN A 139 2.09 2.39 10.86
CA ASN A 139 1.04 3.37 11.12
C ASN A 139 1.60 4.65 11.74
N GLY A 140 2.58 5.25 11.05
CA GLY A 140 3.26 6.46 11.51
C GLY A 140 4.11 6.24 12.76
N GLY A 141 4.77 5.08 12.90
CA GLY A 141 5.67 4.80 14.02
C GLY A 141 4.97 4.46 15.35
N ARG A 142 3.71 4.02 15.32
CA ARG A 142 2.96 3.67 16.52
C ARG A 142 3.60 2.45 17.22
N THR A 143 4.00 2.62 18.48
CA THR A 143 4.65 1.55 19.25
C THR A 143 3.78 0.31 19.35
N GLY A 144 4.34 -0.85 18.98
CA GLY A 144 3.65 -2.13 19.00
C GLY A 144 2.70 -2.38 17.81
N PHE A 145 2.71 -1.52 16.78
CA PHE A 145 1.95 -1.73 15.54
C PHE A 145 2.92 -2.02 14.39
N PHE A 146 2.81 -3.23 13.83
CA PHE A 146 3.50 -3.62 12.60
C PHE A 146 2.56 -4.51 11.79
N ASN A 147 2.21 -4.07 10.57
CA ASN A 147 1.40 -4.85 9.65
C ASN A 147 2.18 -5.06 8.36
N SER A 148 2.54 -6.31 8.07
CA SER A 148 3.21 -6.71 6.82
C SER A 148 2.33 -7.68 6.03
N ILE A 149 2.26 -7.47 4.71
CA ILE A 149 1.62 -8.35 3.75
C ILE A 149 2.58 -8.62 2.58
N THR A 150 2.41 -9.75 1.91
CA THR A 150 3.18 -10.08 0.70
C THR A 150 2.33 -9.87 -0.54
N LEU A 151 2.78 -9.01 -1.45
CA LEU A 151 2.18 -8.80 -2.76
C LEU A 151 2.77 -9.79 -3.77
N LYS A 152 1.90 -10.40 -4.57
CA LYS A 152 2.18 -11.49 -5.51
C LYS A 152 1.80 -11.05 -6.94
N PRO A 153 2.13 -11.85 -7.97
CA PRO A 153 1.68 -11.59 -9.34
C PRO A 153 0.17 -11.36 -9.43
N GLY A 154 -0.24 -10.24 -10.03
CA GLY A 154 -1.63 -9.77 -10.11
C GLY A 154 -2.01 -8.74 -9.04
N ASP A 155 -1.21 -8.59 -7.97
CA ASP A 155 -1.38 -7.50 -7.01
C ASP A 155 -0.73 -6.20 -7.52
N PHE A 156 -1.02 -5.10 -6.83
CA PHE A 156 -0.48 -3.78 -7.14
C PHE A 156 -0.14 -2.99 -5.88
N CYS A 157 0.65 -1.93 -6.01
CA CYS A 157 0.90 -0.94 -4.97
C CYS A 157 0.85 0.50 -5.53
N GLY A 158 0.81 1.50 -4.63
CA GLY A 158 0.63 2.91 -5.00
C GLY A 158 -0.84 3.33 -5.11
N GLU A 159 -1.75 2.59 -4.46
CA GLU A 159 -3.19 2.87 -4.44
C GLU A 159 -3.55 4.29 -3.94
N GLU A 160 -2.65 4.93 -3.20
CA GLU A 160 -2.78 6.32 -2.77
C GLU A 160 -2.97 7.28 -3.95
N LEU A 161 -2.37 6.98 -5.10
CA LEU A 161 -2.52 7.77 -6.32
C LEU A 161 -3.93 7.73 -6.89
N LEU A 162 -4.70 6.67 -6.65
CA LEU A 162 -6.10 6.62 -7.07
C LEU A 162 -6.91 7.68 -6.31
N GLY A 163 -6.78 7.73 -4.98
CA GLY A 163 -7.48 8.72 -4.16
C GLY A 163 -7.13 10.16 -4.55
N TRP A 164 -5.86 10.41 -4.91
CA TRP A 164 -5.37 11.71 -5.35
C TRP A 164 -5.82 12.08 -6.77
N ALA A 165 -5.64 11.20 -7.75
CA ALA A 165 -5.90 11.51 -9.16
C ALA A 165 -7.41 11.59 -9.48
N LEU A 166 -8.26 10.92 -8.70
CA LEU A 166 -9.70 10.88 -8.93
C LEU A 166 -10.45 12.11 -8.40
N VAL A 167 -9.73 13.14 -7.90
CA VAL A 167 -10.32 14.42 -7.45
C VAL A 167 -10.52 15.34 -8.63
N PRO A 168 -11.66 16.07 -8.74
CA PRO A 168 -11.86 17.08 -9.78
C PRO A 168 -10.69 18.07 -9.88
N ARG A 169 -9.99 18.31 -8.76
CA ARG A 169 -8.81 19.16 -8.67
C ARG A 169 -7.74 18.45 -7.82
N PRO A 170 -6.93 17.57 -8.41
CA PRO A 170 -5.81 16.97 -7.68
C PRO A 170 -4.79 18.05 -7.35
N THR A 171 -4.29 18.05 -6.12
CA THR A 171 -3.24 18.97 -5.68
C THR A 171 -1.95 18.74 -6.45
N THR A 172 -1.07 19.75 -6.52
CA THR A 172 0.27 19.60 -7.12
C THR A 172 1.16 18.64 -6.31
N ASN A 173 0.88 18.50 -5.01
CA ASN A 173 1.64 17.63 -4.13
C ASN A 173 1.17 16.17 -4.27
N LEU A 174 2.13 15.27 -4.45
CA LEU A 174 1.87 13.84 -4.47
C LEU A 174 1.47 13.34 -3.07
N PRO A 175 0.60 12.33 -2.99
CA PRO A 175 0.23 11.73 -1.71
C PRO A 175 1.43 11.00 -1.10
N SER A 176 1.56 11.08 0.23
CA SER A 176 2.56 10.29 0.97
C SER A 176 2.16 8.83 1.06
N SER A 177 3.12 7.93 0.90
CA SER A 177 2.88 6.50 0.99
C SER A 177 2.54 6.09 2.41
N THR A 178 1.52 5.24 2.55
CA THR A 178 1.11 4.72 3.86
C THR A 178 1.93 3.51 4.29
N ARG A 179 2.75 2.94 3.38
CA ARG A 179 3.46 1.68 3.59
C ARG A 179 4.84 1.69 2.95
N THR A 180 5.76 0.97 3.55
CA THR A 180 7.05 0.63 2.94
C THR A 180 6.89 -0.60 2.05
N VAL A 181 7.23 -0.48 0.77
CA VAL A 181 7.22 -1.58 -0.20
C VAL A 181 8.64 -1.96 -0.58
N LYS A 182 8.99 -3.24 -0.39
CA LYS A 182 10.33 -3.78 -0.63
C LYS A 182 10.27 -5.04 -1.49
N ALA A 183 11.16 -5.16 -2.46
CA ALA A 183 11.32 -6.36 -3.27
C ALA A 183 11.95 -7.50 -2.46
N LEU A 184 11.23 -8.62 -2.32
CA LEU A 184 11.74 -9.83 -1.64
C LEU A 184 12.58 -10.71 -2.58
N ILE A 185 12.22 -10.69 -3.86
CA ILE A 185 12.93 -11.33 -4.98
C ILE A 185 12.94 -10.36 -6.17
N GLU A 186 13.56 -10.76 -7.27
CA GLU A 186 13.47 -10.07 -8.55
C GLU A 186 12.02 -9.92 -8.98
N VAL A 187 11.65 -8.71 -9.37
CA VAL A 187 10.26 -8.34 -9.72
C VAL A 187 10.23 -7.71 -11.09
N GLU A 188 9.27 -8.16 -11.89
CA GLU A 188 8.87 -7.58 -13.16
C GLU A 188 7.47 -7.00 -12.97
N ALA A 189 7.31 -5.71 -13.26
CA ALA A 189 6.08 -4.98 -13.06
C ALA A 189 5.83 -4.02 -14.24
N PHE A 190 4.60 -3.55 -14.38
CA PHE A 190 4.33 -2.32 -15.12
C PHE A 190 4.13 -1.17 -14.14
N ALA A 191 4.68 -0.01 -14.46
CA ALA A 191 4.51 1.24 -13.72
C ALA A 191 3.55 2.17 -14.48
N LEU A 192 2.59 2.76 -13.76
CA LEU A 192 1.79 3.89 -14.22
C LEU A 192 2.19 5.13 -13.41
N GLN A 193 2.75 6.14 -14.07
CA GLN A 193 3.18 7.35 -13.38
C GLN A 193 1.99 8.17 -12.87
N ALA A 194 2.22 8.93 -11.80
CA ALA A 194 1.21 9.81 -11.21
C ALA A 194 0.66 10.82 -12.23
N GLU A 195 1.53 11.45 -13.01
CA GLU A 195 1.13 12.42 -14.03
C GLU A 195 0.30 11.79 -15.15
N ASP A 196 0.66 10.58 -15.56
CA ASP A 196 -0.10 9.81 -16.54
C ASP A 196 -1.49 9.43 -16.03
N LEU A 197 -1.58 8.98 -14.77
CA LEU A 197 -2.85 8.69 -14.13
C LEU A 197 -3.71 9.96 -13.99
N LYS A 198 -3.12 11.09 -13.60
CA LYS A 198 -3.79 12.38 -13.51
C LYS A 198 -4.29 12.87 -14.86
N PHE A 199 -3.47 12.73 -15.91
CA PHE A 199 -3.85 13.05 -17.27
C PHE A 199 -5.08 12.23 -17.67
N VAL A 200 -5.03 10.91 -17.50
CA VAL A 200 -6.16 10.03 -17.78
C VAL A 200 -7.37 10.44 -16.94
N ALA A 201 -7.21 10.67 -15.64
CA ALA A 201 -8.31 11.05 -14.78
C ALA A 201 -9.01 12.35 -15.22
N SER A 202 -8.25 13.32 -15.72
CA SER A 202 -8.79 14.59 -16.22
C SER A 202 -9.69 14.43 -17.45
N GLN A 203 -9.43 13.43 -18.30
CA GLN A 203 -10.16 13.20 -19.55
C GLN A 203 -11.46 12.43 -19.32
N PHE A 204 -11.54 11.60 -18.28
CA PHE A 204 -12.64 10.67 -18.07
C PHE A 204 -13.46 11.01 -16.81
N ARG A 205 -14.36 12.00 -16.91
CA ARG A 205 -15.21 12.45 -15.78
C ARG A 205 -16.12 11.37 -15.16
N ARG A 206 -16.34 10.23 -15.81
CA ARG A 206 -17.08 9.08 -15.23
C ARG A 206 -16.33 8.40 -14.08
N LEU A 207 -15.05 8.72 -13.88
CA LEU A 207 -14.24 8.27 -12.75
C LEU A 207 -14.79 8.70 -11.38
N HIS A 208 -15.65 9.72 -11.33
CA HIS A 208 -16.25 10.23 -10.09
C HIS A 208 -17.52 9.48 -9.62
N SER A 209 -17.89 8.36 -10.26
CA SER A 209 -19.08 7.59 -9.87
C SER A 209 -19.01 7.08 -8.43
N LYS A 210 -20.12 7.18 -7.68
CA LYS A 210 -20.26 6.61 -6.32
C LYS A 210 -19.89 5.12 -6.27
N LYS A 211 -20.14 4.36 -7.35
CA LYS A 211 -19.77 2.95 -7.45
C LYS A 211 -18.24 2.75 -7.43
N LEU A 212 -17.50 3.61 -8.13
CA LEU A 212 -16.03 3.59 -8.15
C LEU A 212 -15.46 4.03 -6.79
N GLN A 213 -16.10 4.99 -6.13
CA GLN A 213 -15.72 5.42 -4.78
C GLN A 213 -15.82 4.27 -3.76
N HIS A 214 -16.93 3.52 -3.76
CA HIS A 214 -17.08 2.35 -2.90
C HIS A 214 -16.04 1.26 -3.20
N THR A 215 -15.77 1.05 -4.48
CA THR A 215 -14.78 0.08 -4.94
C THR A 215 -13.38 0.47 -4.45
N PHE A 216 -12.99 1.73 -4.60
CA PHE A 216 -11.74 2.25 -4.05
C PHE A 216 -11.64 2.04 -2.53
N ARG A 217 -12.67 2.42 -1.76
CA ARG A 217 -12.71 2.21 -0.29
C ARG A 217 -12.57 0.75 0.09
N TYR A 218 -13.16 -0.16 -0.69
CA TYR A 218 -13.11 -1.59 -0.40
C TYR A 218 -11.73 -2.18 -0.66
N TYR A 219 -11.06 -1.77 -1.75
CA TYR A 219 -9.77 -2.34 -2.15
C TYR A 219 -8.56 -1.67 -1.50
N SER A 220 -8.66 -0.40 -1.12
CA SER A 220 -7.56 0.29 -0.45
C SER A 220 -7.22 -0.38 0.88
N HIS A 221 -5.97 -0.81 1.02
CA HIS A 221 -5.43 -1.35 2.25
C HIS A 221 -5.54 -0.35 3.41
N HIS A 222 -5.35 0.95 3.15
CA HIS A 222 -5.49 1.98 4.15
C HIS A 222 -6.91 2.01 4.75
N TRP A 223 -7.93 2.05 3.89
CA TRP A 223 -9.34 2.02 4.30
C TRP A 223 -9.72 0.70 5.00
N ARG A 224 -9.22 -0.45 4.54
CA ARG A 224 -9.44 -1.75 5.19
C ARG A 224 -8.81 -1.81 6.58
N THR A 225 -7.60 -1.28 6.73
CA THR A 225 -6.90 -1.22 8.02
C THR A 225 -7.67 -0.34 8.99
N TRP A 226 -8.05 0.86 8.54
CA TRP A 226 -8.87 1.78 9.33
C TRP A 226 -10.18 1.13 9.77
N ALA A 227 -10.92 0.51 8.85
CA ALA A 227 -12.19 -0.16 9.15
C ALA A 227 -12.00 -1.28 10.18
N SER A 228 -10.94 -2.08 10.05
CA SER A 228 -10.61 -3.13 11.02
C SER A 228 -10.32 -2.55 12.41
N CYS A 229 -9.52 -1.47 12.50
CA CYS A 229 -9.21 -0.81 13.75
C CYS A 229 -10.44 -0.17 14.39
N PHE A 230 -11.31 0.44 13.57
CA PHE A 230 -12.56 1.05 14.00
C PHE A 230 -13.50 0.01 14.63
N ILE A 231 -13.72 -1.12 13.93
CA ILE A 231 -14.53 -2.24 14.44
C ILE A 231 -13.93 -2.78 15.74
N GLN A 232 -12.62 -3.00 15.79
CA GLN A 232 -11.93 -3.45 17.00
C GLN A 232 -12.11 -2.48 18.18
N ALA A 233 -12.01 -1.17 17.94
CA ALA A 233 -12.20 -0.16 18.96
C ALA A 233 -13.65 -0.12 19.46
N ALA A 234 -14.62 -0.22 18.55
CA ALA A 234 -16.05 -0.29 18.88
C ALA A 234 -16.37 -1.54 19.72
N TRP A 235 -15.85 -2.71 19.34
CA TRP A 235 -15.98 -3.95 20.11
C TRP A 235 -15.36 -3.86 21.49
N ARG A 236 -14.13 -3.33 21.61
CA ARG A 236 -13.47 -3.11 22.91
C ARG A 236 -14.25 -2.12 23.79
N ARG A 237 -14.91 -1.12 23.20
CA ARG A 237 -15.79 -0.20 23.93
C ARG A 237 -17.06 -0.90 24.40
N TYR A 238 -17.69 -1.71 23.55
CA TYR A 238 -18.86 -2.53 23.93
C TYR A 238 -18.52 -3.52 25.05
N LYS A 239 -17.43 -4.28 24.90
CA LYS A 239 -16.99 -5.26 25.91
C LYS A 239 -16.73 -4.61 27.26
N ARG A 240 -16.06 -3.45 27.29
CA ARG A 240 -15.85 -2.67 28.53
C ARG A 240 -17.17 -2.21 29.15
N ARG A 241 -18.11 -1.70 28.35
CA ARG A 241 -19.44 -1.32 28.84
C ARG A 241 -20.21 -2.51 29.40
N LYS A 242 -20.13 -3.68 28.76
CA LYS A 242 -20.78 -4.91 29.23
C LYS A 242 -20.18 -5.38 30.56
N MET A 243 -18.84 -5.40 30.68
CA MET A 243 -18.17 -5.74 31.95
C MET A 243 -18.50 -4.75 33.07
N ALA A 244 -18.54 -3.45 32.78
CA ALA A 244 -18.91 -2.44 33.78
C ALA A 244 -20.36 -2.59 34.26
N LYS A 245 -21.29 -2.91 33.35
CA LYS A 245 -22.68 -3.23 33.71
C LYS A 245 -22.80 -4.51 34.54
N ASP A 246 -22.04 -5.54 34.19
CA ASP A 246 -22.02 -6.82 34.91
C ASP A 246 -21.46 -6.66 36.34
N LEU A 247 -20.34 -5.90 36.47
CA LEU A 247 -19.78 -5.52 37.77
C LEU A 247 -20.78 -4.69 38.59
N SER A 248 -21.41 -3.69 37.99
CA SER A 248 -22.43 -2.88 38.67
C SER A 248 -23.61 -3.71 39.14
N MET A 249 -24.11 -4.65 38.33
CA MET A 249 -25.19 -5.56 38.75
C MET A 249 -24.76 -6.45 39.91
N ARG A 250 -23.53 -6.98 39.88
CA ARG A 250 -22.99 -7.83 40.96
C ARG A 250 -22.74 -7.06 42.25
N GLU A 251 -22.31 -5.80 42.16
CA GLU A 251 -22.19 -4.89 43.29
C GLU A 251 -23.55 -4.53 43.88
N SER A 252 -24.56 -4.24 43.04
CA SER A 252 -25.94 -4.00 43.48
C SER A 252 -26.58 -5.24 44.13
N PHE A 253 -26.31 -6.43 43.62
CA PHE A 253 -26.80 -7.67 44.23
C PHE A 253 -26.14 -7.95 45.59
N ASN A 254 -24.86 -7.61 45.73
CA ASN A 254 -24.14 -7.74 47.00
C ASN A 254 -24.60 -6.68 48.02
N SER A 255 -24.93 -5.45 47.61
CA SER A 255 -25.45 -4.44 48.53
C SER A 255 -26.83 -4.82 49.06
N VAL A 256 -27.72 -5.32 48.20
CA VAL A 256 -29.06 -5.80 48.62
C VAL A 256 -28.96 -6.98 49.60
N ARG A 257 -28.02 -7.91 49.37
CA ARG A 257 -27.75 -9.01 50.31
C ARG A 257 -27.15 -8.58 51.64
N LEU A 258 -26.44 -7.45 51.70
CA LEU A 258 -25.93 -6.89 52.95
C LEU A 258 -27.05 -6.19 53.73
N ASP A 259 -27.95 -5.49 53.04
CA ASP A 259 -29.11 -4.84 53.65
C ASP A 259 -30.17 -5.86 54.16
N GLU A 260 -30.26 -7.05 53.56
CA GLU A 260 -31.15 -8.13 54.05
C GLU A 260 -30.62 -8.85 55.31
N VAL A 261 -29.31 -8.79 55.58
CA VAL A 261 -28.69 -9.43 56.77
C VAL A 261 -28.64 -8.51 57.99
N ASP A 262 -28.80 -7.20 57.80
CA ASP A 262 -28.91 -6.21 58.90
C ASP A 262 -30.36 -6.01 59.41
N ASN A 263 -31.33 -6.83 58.96
CA ASN A 263 -32.75 -6.76 59.34
C ASN A 263 -33.23 -7.94 60.21
N GLU A 264 -32.32 -8.65 60.89
CA GLU A 264 -32.67 -9.51 62.02
C GLU A 264 -32.03 -8.98 63.31
N ASP A 265 -32.87 -8.77 64.33
CA ASP A 265 -32.61 -8.11 65.60
C ASP A 265 -31.29 -8.52 66.29
N ASP A 266 -30.43 -7.57 66.65
CA ASP A 266 -29.62 -7.68 67.87
C ASP A 266 -29.13 -6.30 68.40
N ASP A 267 -29.33 -6.09 69.69
CA ASP A 267 -29.00 -4.89 70.46
C ASP A 267 -27.53 -4.98 70.92
N SER A 268 -26.58 -4.39 70.17
CA SER A 268 -25.16 -4.29 70.56
C SER A 268 -24.38 -3.21 69.78
N PRO A 269 -23.34 -2.57 70.38
CA PRO A 269 -22.72 -1.36 69.85
C PRO A 269 -21.80 -1.62 68.64
N PRO A 270 -21.53 -0.60 67.79
CA PRO A 270 -21.15 -0.82 66.41
C PRO A 270 -19.68 -1.25 66.27
N LYS A 271 -19.45 -2.47 65.75
CA LYS A 271 -18.12 -2.97 65.37
C LYS A 271 -17.87 -2.96 63.86
N ASN A 272 -18.52 -2.11 63.06
CA ASN A 272 -18.39 -2.16 61.59
C ASN A 272 -17.72 -0.91 60.94
N SER A 273 -16.84 -0.20 61.66
CA SER A 273 -16.09 0.93 61.08
C SER A 273 -15.08 0.52 60.00
N LEU A 274 -14.56 -0.72 60.02
CA LEU A 274 -13.55 -1.18 59.07
C LEU A 274 -14.15 -1.59 57.71
N ALA A 275 -15.28 -2.29 57.70
CA ALA A 275 -15.92 -2.76 56.46
C ALA A 275 -16.40 -1.59 55.56
N LEU A 276 -17.03 -0.59 56.16
CA LEU A 276 -17.45 0.64 55.44
C LEU A 276 -16.25 1.46 54.92
N LYS A 277 -15.11 1.43 55.62
CA LYS A 277 -13.86 2.06 55.15
C LYS A 277 -13.22 1.32 53.98
N PHE A 278 -13.38 0.00 53.88
CA PHE A 278 -12.94 -0.77 52.70
C PHE A 278 -13.81 -0.46 51.46
N ILE A 279 -15.13 -0.30 51.63
CA ILE A 279 -16.05 0.10 50.55
C ILE A 279 -15.81 1.55 50.09
N ALA A 280 -15.44 2.46 51.01
CA ALA A 280 -15.05 3.81 50.64
C ALA A 280 -13.69 3.87 49.91
N ARG A 281 -12.78 2.91 50.13
CA ARG A 281 -11.49 2.81 49.42
C ARG A 281 -11.63 2.28 47.99
N THR A 282 -12.63 1.46 47.69
CA THR A 282 -12.90 0.99 46.31
C THR A 282 -13.62 2.03 45.45
N ARG A 283 -14.21 3.09 46.05
CA ARG A 283 -14.77 4.24 45.33
C ARG A 283 -13.74 5.12 44.60
N LYS A 284 -12.43 4.98 44.87
CA LYS A 284 -11.38 5.60 44.02
C LYS A 284 -11.07 4.71 42.83
N VAL A 285 -11.98 4.73 41.85
CA VAL A 285 -11.66 4.36 40.46
C VAL A 285 -10.46 5.21 40.05
N PRO A 286 -9.35 4.64 39.53
CA PRO A 286 -8.31 5.46 38.93
C PRO A 286 -8.92 6.15 37.71
N GLN A 287 -9.13 7.46 37.80
CA GLN A 287 -9.45 8.34 36.66
C GLN A 287 -8.29 8.47 35.67
N ASN A 288 -7.42 7.47 35.53
CA ASN A 288 -6.52 7.38 34.39
C ASN A 288 -7.26 6.68 33.25
N MET A 289 -8.30 7.37 32.74
CA MET A 289 -8.84 7.05 31.43
C MET A 289 -7.75 7.39 30.41
N LYS A 290 -6.88 6.42 30.10
CA LYS A 290 -6.14 6.45 28.83
C LYS A 290 -7.21 6.49 27.75
N GLU A 291 -7.46 7.68 27.20
CA GLU A 291 -8.21 7.85 25.98
C GLU A 291 -7.68 6.81 24.99
N LEU A 292 -8.59 6.01 24.43
CA LEU A 292 -8.20 5.19 23.29
C LEU A 292 -7.64 6.16 22.24
N PRO A 293 -6.50 5.86 21.62
CA PRO A 293 -5.95 6.72 20.59
C PRO A 293 -7.04 7.00 19.56
N LYS A 294 -7.31 8.29 19.33
CA LYS A 294 -8.25 8.75 18.32
C LYS A 294 -7.80 8.16 17.00
N ILE A 295 -8.57 7.20 16.50
CA ILE A 295 -8.35 6.67 15.16
C ILE A 295 -8.81 7.79 14.23
N THR A 296 -7.86 8.53 13.68
CA THR A 296 -8.15 9.52 12.65
C THR A 296 -8.79 8.82 11.46
N LYS A 297 -9.96 9.31 11.05
CA LYS A 297 -10.58 8.89 9.80
C LYS A 297 -9.60 9.29 8.68
N PRO A 298 -9.31 8.40 7.71
CA PRO A 298 -8.60 8.79 6.51
C PRO A 298 -9.32 9.98 5.90
N ASP A 299 -8.57 11.00 5.48
CA ASP A 299 -9.16 12.17 4.83
C ASP A 299 -9.96 11.68 3.63
N GLU A 300 -11.27 11.93 3.66
CA GLU A 300 -12.11 11.72 2.50
C GLU A 300 -11.74 12.83 1.52
N PRO A 301 -11.34 12.50 0.29
CA PRO A 301 -11.25 13.54 -0.71
C PRO A 301 -12.66 14.09 -0.89
N ASP A 302 -12.82 15.38 -0.66
CA ASP A 302 -14.10 16.06 -0.77
C ASP A 302 -14.38 16.34 -2.25
N PHE A 303 -15.25 15.52 -2.82
CA PHE A 303 -15.63 15.61 -4.23
C PHE A 303 -17.05 16.17 -4.41
N SER A 304 -17.62 16.79 -3.36
CA SER A 304 -18.96 17.37 -3.38
C SER A 304 -19.03 18.76 -4.00
N ALA A 305 -17.89 19.34 -4.39
CA ALA A 305 -17.83 20.58 -5.16
C ALA A 305 -18.41 20.36 -6.56
N GLU A 306 -19.71 20.65 -6.72
CA GLU A 306 -20.27 20.98 -8.02
C GLU A 306 -19.52 22.20 -8.58
N PRO A 307 -19.23 22.24 -9.89
CA PRO A 307 -18.71 23.46 -10.50
C PRO A 307 -19.81 24.52 -10.41
N GLU A 308 -19.55 25.63 -9.71
CA GLU A 308 -20.23 26.89 -10.02
C GLU A 308 -19.89 27.23 -11.48
N ASP A 309 -20.94 27.49 -12.27
CA ASP A 309 -20.93 27.72 -13.73
C ASP A 309 -19.92 28.77 -14.21
#